data_AF-A0A930ZRQ7-F1
#
_entry.id   AF-A0A930ZRQ7-F1
#
_cell.length_a   1.000
_cell.length_b   1.000
_cell.length_c   1.000
_cell.angle_alpha   90.00
_cell.angle_beta   90.00
_cell.angle_gamma   90.00
#
_symmetry.space_group_name_H-M   'P 1'
#
loop_
_entity.id
_entity.type
_entity.pdbx_description
1 polymer ?
#
loop_
_entity_poly.entity_id
_entity_poly.type
_entity_poly.pdbx_seq_one_letter_code
_entity_poly.pdbx_strand_id
1 'polypeptide(L)'
;MKTLNIRYYIVLTLMVLYVAKANSQSYDYLRILRSFPPLPENTLTASKKEVESFKEKLSVINSMLWDLEDAQKEEIRIAESKPYPFGPNDFDKIDAAQKEIDLLLDQIAKVMEPHIEKSVELSSRYREIEDSLFILNQSLFTKLESSNNKDQIYKQLHKNRMNSYKKQDLENRENIQFLISECEKLDPVINKLDYFTIDGHRVSYNKTGLQILQQIYKSMEGVFYFNAGNGEEMDPYDSLQIMQQMFKDK
;
A
#
# COMPACT_ATOMS: atom_id res chain seq x y z
N MET A 1 -11.94 4.47 -23.08
CA MET A 1 -10.62 3.91 -22.72
C MET A 1 -10.83 2.49 -22.26
N LYS A 2 -10.12 1.54 -22.89
CA LYS A 2 -10.21 0.10 -22.59
C LYS A 2 -9.74 -0.12 -21.15
N THR A 3 -10.57 -0.76 -20.34
CA THR A 3 -10.21 -1.41 -19.07
C THR A 3 -9.10 -2.43 -19.36
N LEU A 4 -7.86 -1.95 -19.36
CA LEU A 4 -6.69 -2.78 -19.46
C LEU A 4 -6.66 -3.61 -18.18
N ASN A 5 -6.96 -4.91 -18.33
CA ASN A 5 -7.17 -5.89 -17.27
C ASN A 5 -6.19 -5.73 -16.09
N ILE A 6 -6.63 -5.04 -15.03
CA ILE A 6 -5.98 -5.04 -13.71
C ILE A 6 -5.86 -6.49 -13.21
N ARG A 7 -6.87 -7.32 -13.51
CA ARG A 7 -6.85 -8.77 -13.33
C ARG A 7 -5.66 -9.45 -13.99
N TYR A 8 -5.30 -9.06 -15.21
CA TYR A 8 -4.11 -9.62 -15.86
C TYR A 8 -2.84 -9.13 -15.18
N TYR A 9 -2.72 -7.88 -14.74
CA TYR A 9 -1.51 -7.45 -14.04
C TYR A 9 -1.35 -8.15 -12.69
N ILE A 10 -2.43 -8.34 -11.93
CA ILE A 10 -2.40 -9.08 -10.66
C ILE A 10 -2.06 -10.56 -10.91
N VAL A 11 -2.75 -11.21 -11.85
CA VAL A 11 -2.53 -12.63 -12.20
C VAL A 11 -1.15 -12.86 -12.85
N LEU A 12 -0.67 -11.96 -13.72
CA LEU A 12 0.62 -12.10 -14.40
C LEU A 12 1.80 -11.86 -13.45
N THR A 13 1.63 -11.04 -12.41
CA THR A 13 2.64 -10.89 -11.33
C THR A 13 2.63 -12.10 -10.37
N LEU A 14 1.53 -12.84 -10.31
CA LEU A 14 1.36 -14.07 -9.51
C LEU A 14 1.75 -15.36 -10.26
N MET A 15 1.76 -15.36 -11.60
CA MET A 15 1.84 -16.59 -12.43
C MET A 15 3.25 -17.10 -12.78
N VAL A 16 4.33 -16.51 -12.26
CA VAL A 16 5.68 -16.98 -12.59
C VAL A 16 6.35 -17.54 -11.33
N LEU A 17 6.19 -18.86 -11.12
CA LEU A 17 7.28 -19.85 -10.95
C LEU A 17 6.73 -21.21 -10.45
N TYR A 18 7.05 -22.26 -11.21
CA TYR A 18 6.80 -23.67 -10.89
C TYR A 18 7.88 -24.25 -9.94
N VAL A 19 7.75 -25.52 -9.58
CA VAL A 19 7.89 -26.02 -8.20
C VAL A 19 8.86 -27.21 -8.06
N ALA A 20 9.64 -27.29 -6.96
CA ALA A 20 10.06 -28.56 -6.33
C ALA A 20 10.47 -28.45 -4.84
N LYS A 21 10.21 -29.48 -4.02
CA LYS A 21 10.46 -29.68 -2.55
C LYS A 21 11.55 -28.85 -1.81
N ALA A 22 11.14 -27.97 -0.90
CA ALA A 22 11.99 -27.38 0.15
C ALA A 22 11.31 -27.43 1.54
N ASN A 23 12.06 -27.86 2.57
CA ASN A 23 11.69 -27.66 3.97
C ASN A 23 11.83 -26.16 4.26
N SER A 24 10.73 -25.43 4.25
CA SER A 24 10.72 -23.98 4.51
C SER A 24 10.65 -23.70 6.00
N GLN A 25 11.38 -22.67 6.44
CA GLN A 25 11.11 -22.03 7.70
C GLN A 25 9.75 -21.35 7.53
N SER A 26 8.68 -21.92 8.09
CA SER A 26 7.34 -21.35 7.95
C SER A 26 7.36 -19.93 8.52
N TYR A 27 7.28 -18.92 7.65
CA TYR A 27 7.09 -17.56 8.10
C TYR A 27 5.62 -17.37 8.46
N ASP A 28 5.40 -16.75 9.60
CA ASP A 28 4.07 -16.51 10.14
C ASP A 28 3.56 -15.17 9.57
N TYR A 29 2.84 -15.24 8.46
CA TYR A 29 2.22 -14.10 7.78
C TYR A 29 1.42 -13.26 8.77
N LEU A 30 0.56 -13.90 9.57
CA LEU A 30 -0.33 -13.22 10.51
C LEU A 30 0.46 -12.53 11.62
N ARG A 31 1.57 -13.11 12.09
CA ARG A 31 2.47 -12.47 13.05
C ARG A 31 3.09 -11.20 12.48
N ILE A 32 3.52 -11.20 11.21
CA ILE A 32 4.09 -10.00 10.57
C ILE A 32 2.98 -8.98 10.33
N LEU A 33 1.80 -9.39 9.87
CA LEU A 33 0.66 -8.50 9.70
C LEU A 33 0.31 -7.76 11.02
N ARG A 34 0.31 -8.49 12.13
CA ARG A 34 0.04 -7.94 13.47
C ARG A 34 1.18 -7.12 14.06
N SER A 35 2.37 -7.13 13.46
CA SER A 35 3.47 -6.28 13.92
C SER A 35 3.43 -4.88 13.31
N PHE A 36 2.60 -4.64 12.29
CA PHE A 36 2.40 -3.30 11.74
C PHE A 36 1.95 -2.32 12.84
N PRO A 37 2.46 -1.08 12.83
CA PRO A 37 2.00 -0.07 13.76
C PRO A 37 0.50 0.21 13.53
N PRO A 38 -0.27 0.54 14.59
CA PRO A 38 -1.66 0.91 14.43
C PRO A 38 -1.78 2.20 13.60
N LEU A 39 -2.87 2.33 12.85
CA LEU A 39 -3.20 3.56 12.12
C LEU A 39 -3.29 4.75 13.09
N PRO A 40 -2.59 5.87 12.83
CA PRO A 40 -2.69 7.05 13.67
C PRO A 40 -4.11 7.65 13.61
N GLU A 41 -4.61 8.17 14.74
CA GLU A 41 -5.93 8.81 14.78
C GLU A 41 -5.92 10.22 14.18
N ASN A 42 -4.77 10.88 14.21
CA ASN A 42 -4.57 12.29 13.86
C ASN A 42 -3.90 12.49 12.49
N THR A 43 -4.09 11.58 11.54
CA THR A 43 -3.43 11.62 10.21
C THR A 43 -3.60 12.94 9.47
N LEU A 44 -4.76 13.59 9.58
CA LEU A 44 -5.02 14.90 8.98
C LEU A 44 -4.20 16.04 9.59
N THR A 45 -3.89 15.99 10.89
CA THR A 45 -3.29 17.12 11.64
C THR A 45 -1.95 16.79 12.28
N ALA A 46 -1.38 15.63 11.96
CA ALA A 46 -0.11 15.20 12.51
C ALA A 46 1.00 16.21 12.17
N SER A 47 1.84 16.49 13.15
CA SER A 47 3.08 17.26 13.01
C SER A 47 4.13 16.46 12.23
N LYS A 48 5.17 17.14 11.72
CA LYS A 48 6.29 16.47 11.03
C LYS A 48 6.93 15.39 11.90
N LYS A 49 7.12 15.68 13.19
CA LYS A 49 7.68 14.73 14.16
C LYS A 49 6.83 13.46 14.31
N GLU A 50 5.50 13.58 14.31
CA GLU A 50 4.59 12.43 14.39
C GLU A 50 4.65 11.59 13.11
N VAL A 51 4.70 12.25 11.94
CA VAL A 51 4.86 11.59 10.64
C VAL A 51 6.20 10.85 10.58
N GLU A 52 7.30 11.48 11.00
CA GLU A 52 8.64 10.87 11.05
C GLU A 52 8.67 9.67 12.01
N SER A 53 8.13 9.82 13.23
CA SER A 53 8.07 8.73 14.20
C SER A 53 7.28 7.53 13.68
N PHE A 54 6.20 7.75 12.93
CA PHE A 54 5.47 6.68 12.30
C PHE A 54 6.26 6.00 11.17
N LYS A 55 6.97 6.78 10.34
CA LYS A 55 7.86 6.24 9.30
C LYS A 55 8.99 5.39 9.89
N GLU A 56 9.56 5.80 11.02
CA GLU A 56 10.56 5.01 11.75
C GLU A 56 9.99 3.65 12.17
N LYS A 57 8.78 3.62 12.72
CA LYS A 57 8.10 2.35 13.08
C LYS A 57 7.86 1.48 11.85
N LEU A 58 7.45 2.07 10.72
CA LEU A 58 7.28 1.34 9.46
C LEU A 58 8.60 0.82 8.90
N SER A 59 9.72 1.52 9.10
CA SER A 59 11.02 1.08 8.58
C SER A 59 11.46 -0.27 9.16
N VAL A 60 11.09 -0.56 10.41
CA VAL A 60 11.29 -1.89 11.02
C VAL A 60 10.55 -2.97 10.25
N ILE A 61 9.31 -2.69 9.84
CA ILE A 61 8.51 -3.61 9.03
C ILE A 61 9.14 -3.81 7.66
N ASN A 62 9.59 -2.73 7.01
CA ASN A 62 10.27 -2.82 5.72
C ASN A 62 11.48 -3.76 5.79
N SER A 63 12.29 -3.67 6.84
CA SER A 63 13.42 -4.59 7.07
C SER A 63 12.95 -6.05 7.16
N MET A 64 11.88 -6.33 7.93
CA MET A 64 11.32 -7.67 8.03
C MET A 64 10.82 -8.20 6.68
N LEU A 65 10.26 -7.34 5.83
CA LEU A 65 9.79 -7.72 4.49
C LEU A 65 10.96 -8.03 3.55
N TRP A 66 12.07 -7.31 3.64
CA TRP A 66 13.30 -7.61 2.88
C TRP A 66 13.91 -8.95 3.30
N ASP A 67 14.06 -9.18 4.61
CA ASP A 67 14.57 -10.46 5.13
C ASP A 67 13.71 -11.64 4.66
N LEU A 68 12.37 -11.45 4.67
CA LEU A 68 11.43 -12.45 4.19
C LEU A 68 11.55 -12.67 2.67
N GLU A 69 11.70 -11.59 1.90
CA GLU A 69 11.87 -11.69 0.45
C GLU A 69 13.12 -12.48 0.07
N ASP A 70 14.23 -12.22 0.76
CA ASP A 70 15.51 -12.91 0.55
C ASP A 70 15.43 -14.38 0.96
N ALA A 71 14.80 -14.68 2.09
CA ALA A 71 14.55 -16.06 2.51
C ALA A 71 13.70 -16.82 1.48
N GLN A 72 12.63 -16.21 0.95
CA GLN A 72 11.79 -16.83 -0.08
C GLN A 72 12.53 -17.01 -1.41
N LYS A 73 13.38 -16.05 -1.82
CA LYS A 73 14.23 -16.19 -3.02
C LYS A 73 15.17 -17.38 -2.88
N GLU A 74 15.76 -17.57 -1.70
CA GLU A 74 16.67 -18.69 -1.43
C GLU A 74 15.94 -20.03 -1.43
N GLU A 75 14.74 -20.11 -0.83
CA GLU A 75 13.90 -21.33 -0.88
C GLU A 75 13.59 -21.73 -2.33
N ILE A 76 13.23 -20.76 -3.17
CA ILE A 76 12.98 -20.96 -4.60
C ILE A 76 14.25 -21.44 -5.31
N ARG A 77 15.40 -20.82 -5.05
CA ARG A 77 16.68 -21.22 -5.66
C ARG A 77 17.04 -22.68 -5.32
N ILE A 78 16.88 -23.07 -4.06
CA ILE A 78 17.11 -24.46 -3.61
C ILE A 78 16.10 -25.41 -4.25
N ALA A 79 14.84 -25.00 -4.36
CA ALA A 79 13.78 -25.77 -5.03
C ALA A 79 14.12 -26.04 -6.50
N GLU A 80 14.43 -25.00 -7.27
CA GLU A 80 14.76 -25.07 -8.69
C GLU A 80 16.02 -25.91 -8.98
N SER A 81 16.92 -26.04 -8.00
CA SER A 81 18.12 -26.88 -8.13
C SER A 81 17.84 -28.40 -8.07
N LYS A 82 16.63 -28.82 -7.69
CA LYS A 82 16.25 -30.23 -7.54
C LYS A 82 15.44 -30.72 -8.75
N PRO A 83 15.49 -32.04 -9.06
CA PRO A 83 14.66 -32.60 -10.12
C PRO A 83 13.17 -32.35 -9.89
N TYR A 84 12.46 -32.05 -10.98
CA TYR A 84 11.02 -31.85 -10.96
C TYR A 84 10.32 -33.14 -10.48
N PRO A 85 9.44 -33.07 -9.46
CA PRO A 85 8.94 -34.26 -8.78
C PRO A 85 7.76 -34.94 -9.48
N PHE A 86 7.17 -34.33 -10.52
CA PHE A 86 6.00 -34.85 -11.21
C PHE A 86 6.36 -35.34 -12.62
N GLY A 87 5.79 -36.48 -13.02
CA GLY A 87 5.99 -37.05 -14.34
C GLY A 87 4.78 -36.85 -15.27
N PRO A 88 4.85 -37.35 -16.52
CA PRO A 88 3.74 -37.29 -17.48
C PRO A 88 2.43 -37.96 -17.00
N ASN A 89 2.46 -38.76 -15.94
CA ASN A 89 1.27 -39.40 -15.38
C ASN A 89 0.59 -38.56 -14.28
N ASP A 90 1.16 -37.42 -13.89
CA ASP A 90 0.64 -36.58 -12.81
C ASP A 90 -0.14 -35.36 -13.32
N PHE A 91 -0.39 -35.24 -14.63
CA PHE A 91 -1.08 -34.09 -15.22
C PHE A 91 -2.46 -33.83 -14.59
N ASP A 92 -3.27 -34.86 -14.36
CA ASP A 92 -4.59 -34.70 -13.73
C ASP A 92 -4.49 -34.08 -12.32
N LYS A 93 -3.43 -34.41 -11.57
CA LYS A 93 -3.19 -33.85 -10.23
C LYS A 93 -2.76 -32.39 -10.31
N ILE A 94 -1.90 -32.07 -11.28
CA ILE A 94 -1.44 -30.69 -11.53
C ILE A 94 -2.64 -29.81 -11.95
N ASP A 95 -3.50 -30.30 -12.83
CA ASP A 95 -4.71 -29.59 -13.26
C ASP A 95 -5.70 -29.36 -12.11
N ALA A 96 -5.90 -30.36 -11.24
CA ALA A 96 -6.73 -30.22 -10.05
C ALA A 96 -6.17 -29.18 -9.08
N ALA A 97 -4.85 -29.20 -8.85
CA ALA A 97 -4.17 -28.23 -8.00
C ALA A 97 -4.25 -26.81 -8.57
N GLN A 98 -4.07 -26.63 -9.88
CA GLN A 98 -4.21 -25.31 -10.50
C GLN A 98 -5.61 -24.73 -10.28
N LYS A 99 -6.66 -25.53 -10.46
CA LYS A 99 -8.04 -25.09 -10.19
C LYS A 99 -8.24 -24.67 -8.73
N GLU A 100 -7.63 -25.39 -7.80
CA GLU A 100 -7.69 -25.04 -6.39
C GLU A 100 -6.93 -23.75 -6.07
N ILE A 101 -5.74 -23.56 -6.66
CA ILE A 101 -4.97 -22.33 -6.56
C ILE A 101 -5.77 -21.15 -7.10
N ASP A 102 -6.40 -21.29 -8.28
CA ASP A 102 -7.22 -20.24 -8.89
C ASP A 102 -8.38 -19.84 -7.96
N LEU A 103 -9.06 -20.81 -7.34
CA LEU A 103 -10.15 -20.55 -6.37
C LEU A 103 -9.67 -19.82 -5.11
N LEU A 104 -8.43 -20.07 -4.66
CA LEU A 104 -7.84 -19.37 -3.52
C LEU A 104 -7.40 -17.95 -3.91
N LEU A 105 -6.83 -17.78 -5.11
CA LEU A 105 -6.47 -16.46 -5.65
C LEU A 105 -7.71 -15.59 -5.87
N ASP A 106 -8.82 -16.15 -6.32
CA ASP A 106 -10.10 -15.45 -6.45
C ASP A 106 -10.62 -14.90 -5.12
N GLN A 107 -10.39 -15.60 -4.01
CA GLN A 107 -10.76 -15.12 -2.68
C GLN A 107 -9.91 -13.91 -2.27
N ILE A 108 -8.62 -13.92 -2.60
CA ILE A 108 -7.72 -12.80 -2.34
C ILE A 108 -8.08 -11.61 -3.22
N ALA A 109 -8.34 -11.84 -4.51
CA ALA A 109 -8.72 -10.78 -5.45
C ALA A 109 -9.96 -10.00 -5.00
N LYS A 110 -10.96 -10.67 -4.42
CA LYS A 110 -12.16 -10.03 -3.86
C LYS A 110 -11.89 -9.00 -2.77
N VAL A 111 -10.75 -9.12 -2.06
CA VAL A 111 -10.32 -8.16 -1.04
C VAL A 111 -9.39 -7.12 -1.64
N MET A 112 -8.43 -7.54 -2.46
CA MET A 112 -7.40 -6.66 -2.99
C MET A 112 -7.93 -5.70 -4.08
N GLU A 113 -8.82 -6.17 -4.97
CA GLU A 113 -9.35 -5.34 -6.07
C GLU A 113 -10.06 -4.08 -5.54
N PRO A 114 -11.05 -4.15 -4.63
CA PRO A 114 -11.73 -2.96 -4.12
C PRO A 114 -10.78 -1.98 -3.41
N HIS A 115 -9.81 -2.50 -2.65
CA HIS A 115 -8.82 -1.66 -1.99
C HIS A 115 -7.97 -0.88 -3.00
N ILE A 116 -7.47 -1.57 -4.03
CA ILE A 116 -6.63 -0.96 -5.08
C ILE A 116 -7.44 0.07 -5.87
N GLU A 117 -8.66 -0.26 -6.27
CA GLU A 117 -9.56 0.67 -6.97
C GLU A 117 -9.80 1.93 -6.14
N LYS A 118 -10.07 1.77 -4.84
CA LYS A 118 -10.28 2.90 -3.93
C LYS A 118 -9.02 3.75 -3.76
N SER A 119 -7.85 3.13 -3.63
CA SER A 119 -6.57 3.82 -3.52
C SER A 119 -6.25 4.65 -4.78
N VAL A 120 -6.54 4.11 -5.96
CA VAL A 120 -6.40 4.82 -7.24
C VAL A 120 -7.40 5.98 -7.34
N GLU A 121 -8.66 5.76 -6.95
CA GLU A 121 -9.70 6.80 -6.91
C GLU A 121 -9.32 7.97 -5.99
N LEU A 122 -8.79 7.67 -4.79
CA LEU A 122 -8.31 8.68 -3.84
C LEU A 122 -7.11 9.46 -4.41
N SER A 123 -6.15 8.75 -5.00
CA SER A 123 -4.97 9.36 -5.63
C SER A 123 -5.35 10.29 -6.79
N SER A 124 -6.37 9.92 -7.58
CA SER A 124 -6.89 10.78 -8.66
C SER A 124 -7.51 12.08 -8.11
N ARG A 125 -8.36 11.96 -7.09
CA ARG A 125 -9.02 13.12 -6.45
C ARG A 125 -8.04 14.08 -5.79
N TYR A 126 -6.88 13.60 -5.35
CA TYR A 126 -5.86 14.46 -4.77
C TYR A 126 -5.45 15.61 -5.70
N ARG A 127 -5.25 15.33 -7.00
CA ARG A 127 -4.89 16.38 -7.98
C ARG A 127 -6.00 17.43 -8.12
N GLU A 128 -7.25 16.98 -8.19
CA GLU A 128 -8.40 17.88 -8.29
C GLU A 128 -8.52 18.80 -7.06
N ILE A 129 -8.16 18.27 -5.88
CA ILE A 129 -8.14 19.05 -4.65
C ILE A 129 -6.98 20.05 -4.64
N GLU A 130 -5.79 19.67 -5.10
CA GLU A 130 -4.65 20.61 -5.22
C GLU A 130 -5.00 21.80 -6.12
N ASP A 131 -5.59 21.53 -7.30
CA ASP A 131 -6.05 22.57 -8.22
C ASP A 131 -7.10 23.49 -7.56
N SER A 132 -8.07 22.89 -6.86
CA SER A 132 -9.12 23.63 -6.15
C SER A 132 -8.53 24.48 -5.01
N LEU A 133 -7.57 23.94 -4.26
CA LEU A 133 -6.86 24.65 -3.20
C LEU A 133 -6.04 25.81 -3.74
N PHE A 134 -5.38 25.64 -4.89
CA PHE A 134 -4.66 26.72 -5.56
C PHE A 134 -5.59 27.89 -5.89
N ILE A 135 -6.72 27.61 -6.55
CA ILE A 135 -7.71 28.64 -6.91
C ILE A 135 -8.26 29.33 -5.65
N LEU A 136 -8.60 28.55 -4.62
CA LEU A 136 -9.14 29.06 -3.36
C LEU A 136 -8.14 29.97 -2.64
N ASN A 137 -6.86 29.61 -2.67
CA ASN A 137 -5.80 30.30 -1.93
C ASN A 137 -5.13 31.43 -2.72
N GLN A 138 -5.41 31.58 -4.02
CA GLN A 138 -4.76 32.58 -4.88
C GLN A 138 -4.79 34.00 -4.29
N SER A 139 -5.96 34.44 -3.80
CA SER A 139 -6.10 35.77 -3.20
C SER A 139 -5.35 35.94 -1.88
N LEU A 140 -5.13 34.84 -1.15
CA LEU A 140 -4.37 34.82 0.10
C LEU A 140 -2.87 34.92 -0.19
N PHE A 141 -2.40 34.25 -1.25
CA PHE A 141 -1.01 34.34 -1.71
C PHE A 141 -0.64 35.76 -2.13
N THR A 142 -1.48 36.44 -2.93
CA THR A 142 -1.24 37.84 -3.33
C THR A 142 -1.22 38.80 -2.13
N LYS A 143 -2.07 38.58 -1.13
CA LYS A 143 -2.10 39.42 0.09
C LYS A 143 -0.88 39.22 0.99
N LEU A 144 -0.20 38.09 0.88
CA LEU A 144 0.89 37.70 1.77
C LEU A 144 2.13 38.58 1.61
N GLU A 145 2.38 39.09 0.41
CA GLU A 145 3.51 39.98 0.10
C GLU A 145 3.36 41.38 0.71
N SER A 146 2.13 41.86 0.85
CA SER A 146 1.82 43.25 1.25
C SER A 146 1.22 43.38 2.65
N SER A 147 0.97 42.28 3.35
CA SER A 147 0.24 42.27 4.63
C SER A 147 1.14 42.21 5.86
N ASN A 148 0.78 43.01 6.88
CA ASN A 148 1.32 42.90 8.23
C ASN A 148 0.66 41.76 9.05
N ASN A 149 -0.41 41.13 8.55
CA ASN A 149 -1.18 40.07 9.23
C ASN A 149 -0.87 38.67 8.67
N LYS A 150 0.42 38.34 8.48
CA LYS A 150 0.85 37.08 7.87
C LYS A 150 0.33 35.85 8.63
N ASP A 151 0.32 35.90 9.95
CA ASP A 151 -0.17 34.80 10.81
C ASP A 151 -1.65 34.48 10.57
N GLN A 152 -2.49 35.49 10.34
CA GLN A 152 -3.91 35.27 10.02
C GLN A 152 -4.08 34.61 8.65
N ILE A 153 -3.24 34.99 7.68
CA ILE A 153 -3.24 34.39 6.34
C ILE A 153 -2.81 32.92 6.42
N TYR A 154 -1.74 32.60 7.14
CA TYR A 154 -1.29 31.21 7.32
C TYR A 154 -2.35 30.34 8.00
N LYS A 155 -3.04 30.85 9.03
CA LYS A 155 -4.17 30.15 9.65
C LYS A 155 -5.31 29.87 8.67
N GLN A 156 -5.58 30.81 7.76
CA GLN A 156 -6.63 30.62 6.75
C GLN A 156 -6.22 29.61 5.68
N LEU A 157 -4.96 29.64 5.21
CA LEU A 157 -4.41 28.66 4.26
C LEU A 157 -4.49 27.24 4.84
N HIS A 158 -4.05 27.08 6.09
CA HIS A 158 -4.13 25.81 6.81
C HIS A 158 -5.58 25.31 6.96
N LYS A 159 -6.50 26.20 7.38
CA LYS A 159 -7.93 25.87 7.48
C LYS A 159 -8.52 25.42 6.15
N ASN A 160 -8.16 26.08 5.05
CA ASN A 160 -8.62 25.70 3.71
C ASN A 160 -8.14 24.28 3.35
N ARG A 161 -6.86 23.96 3.59
CA ARG A 161 -6.32 22.62 3.37
C ARG A 161 -7.02 21.56 4.22
N MET A 162 -7.16 21.81 5.53
CA MET A 162 -7.86 20.89 6.43
C MET A 162 -9.26 20.56 5.92
N ASN A 163 -10.03 21.57 5.51
CA ASN A 163 -11.38 21.37 5.00
C ASN A 163 -11.39 20.55 3.69
N SER A 164 -10.43 20.81 2.80
CA SER A 164 -10.32 20.14 1.51
C SER A 164 -9.88 18.67 1.61
N TYR A 165 -9.07 18.33 2.62
CA TYR A 165 -8.52 16.97 2.79
C TYR A 165 -9.30 16.09 3.75
N LYS A 166 -10.15 16.67 4.62
CA LYS A 166 -10.83 15.95 5.70
C LYS A 166 -11.56 14.68 5.27
N LYS A 167 -12.31 14.73 4.16
CA LYS A 167 -13.09 13.59 3.68
C LYS A 167 -12.18 12.48 3.14
N GLN A 168 -11.16 12.86 2.37
CA GLN A 168 -10.23 11.95 1.73
C GLN A 168 -9.29 11.29 2.74
N ASP A 169 -8.86 12.02 3.77
CA ASP A 169 -8.13 11.45 4.91
C ASP A 169 -8.92 10.33 5.59
N LEU A 170 -10.21 10.57 5.87
CA LEU A 170 -11.09 9.57 6.46
C LEU A 170 -11.25 8.35 5.54
N GLU A 171 -11.60 8.57 4.26
CA GLU A 171 -11.76 7.48 3.29
C GLU A 171 -10.45 6.69 3.09
N ASN A 172 -9.29 7.33 3.14
CA ASN A 172 -8.00 6.67 3.05
C ASN A 172 -7.75 5.76 4.26
N ARG A 173 -7.97 6.27 5.48
CA ARG A 173 -7.83 5.45 6.70
C ARG A 173 -8.79 4.27 6.73
N GLU A 174 -10.05 4.50 6.37
CA GLU A 174 -11.05 3.43 6.28
C GLU A 174 -10.63 2.37 5.25
N ASN A 175 -10.09 2.77 4.10
CA ASN A 175 -9.61 1.85 3.07
C ASN A 175 -8.39 1.02 3.53
N ILE A 176 -7.45 1.62 4.26
CA ILE A 176 -6.30 0.90 4.82
C ILE A 176 -6.74 -0.04 5.94
N GLN A 177 -7.65 0.40 6.81
CA GLN A 177 -8.19 -0.42 7.90
C GLN A 177 -8.98 -1.61 7.36
N PHE A 178 -9.79 -1.40 6.32
CA PHE A 178 -10.47 -2.45 5.59
C PHE A 178 -9.47 -3.49 5.09
N LEU A 179 -8.43 -3.06 4.35
CA LEU A 179 -7.40 -3.97 3.83
C LEU A 179 -6.78 -4.82 4.93
N ILE A 180 -6.29 -4.20 6.01
CA ILE A 180 -5.65 -4.92 7.13
C ILE A 180 -6.62 -5.95 7.71
N SER A 181 -7.86 -5.54 8.02
CA SER A 181 -8.84 -6.41 8.68
C SER A 181 -9.28 -7.60 7.81
N GLU A 182 -9.42 -7.42 6.51
CA GLU A 182 -9.77 -8.51 5.59
C GLU A 182 -8.56 -9.42 5.32
N CYS A 183 -7.36 -8.84 5.23
CA CYS A 183 -6.11 -9.58 5.10
C CYS A 183 -5.81 -10.45 6.34
N GLU A 184 -6.23 -10.06 7.54
CA GLU A 184 -6.19 -10.93 8.73
C GLU A 184 -7.10 -12.15 8.58
N LYS A 185 -8.32 -11.98 8.03
CA LYS A 185 -9.28 -13.08 7.79
C LYS A 185 -8.82 -14.03 6.71
N LEU A 186 -8.00 -13.55 5.76
CA LEU A 186 -7.43 -14.35 4.69
C LEU A 186 -6.25 -15.23 5.12
N ASP A 187 -5.78 -15.17 6.37
CA ASP A 187 -4.64 -15.96 6.85
C ASP A 187 -4.73 -17.47 6.48
N PRO A 188 -5.87 -18.18 6.66
CA PRO A 188 -5.96 -19.59 6.25
C PRO A 188 -5.82 -19.79 4.73
N VAL A 189 -6.33 -18.85 3.93
CA VAL A 189 -6.24 -18.89 2.45
C VAL A 189 -4.82 -18.64 2.00
N ILE A 190 -4.15 -17.64 2.60
CA ILE A 190 -2.77 -17.26 2.31
C ILE A 190 -1.81 -18.38 2.73
N ASN A 191 -1.96 -18.93 3.93
CA ASN A 191 -1.15 -20.07 4.38
C ASN A 191 -1.34 -21.27 3.45
N LYS A 192 -2.58 -21.54 3.01
CA LYS A 192 -2.83 -22.64 2.08
C LYS A 192 -2.18 -22.40 0.71
N LEU A 193 -2.19 -21.17 0.20
CA LEU A 193 -1.55 -20.80 -1.06
C LEU A 193 -0.03 -20.86 -0.96
N ASP A 194 0.56 -20.28 0.08
CA ASP A 194 2.01 -20.22 0.25
C ASP A 194 2.58 -21.61 0.50
N TYR A 195 1.87 -22.49 1.21
CA TYR A 195 2.34 -23.84 1.54
C TYR A 195 1.59 -24.96 0.80
N PHE A 196 0.99 -24.67 -0.36
CA PHE A 196 0.23 -25.67 -1.11
C PHE A 196 1.10 -26.87 -1.50
N THR A 197 0.64 -28.11 -1.32
CA THR A 197 1.40 -29.33 -1.64
C THR A 197 0.55 -30.38 -2.37
N ILE A 198 1.17 -31.14 -3.28
CA ILE A 198 0.64 -32.36 -3.89
C ILE A 198 1.61 -33.50 -3.53
N ASP A 199 1.10 -34.61 -3.00
CA ASP A 199 1.89 -35.79 -2.62
C ASP A 199 3.11 -35.47 -1.72
N GLY A 200 2.96 -34.45 -0.85
CA GLY A 200 4.02 -33.98 0.05
C GLY A 200 5.13 -33.19 -0.64
N HIS A 201 4.98 -32.88 -1.93
CA HIS A 201 5.78 -31.89 -2.64
C HIS A 201 5.02 -30.58 -2.61
N ARG A 202 5.60 -29.50 -2.06
CA ARG A 202 5.08 -28.14 -2.25
C ARG A 202 4.85 -27.94 -3.75
N VAL A 203 3.75 -27.28 -4.17
CA VAL A 203 3.31 -26.94 -5.55
C VAL A 203 2.99 -25.46 -5.74
N SER A 204 3.24 -24.67 -4.71
CA SER A 204 3.23 -23.23 -4.81
C SER A 204 4.38 -22.70 -3.99
N TYR A 205 5.25 -21.92 -4.65
CA TYR A 205 6.19 -21.01 -4.00
C TYR A 205 5.65 -19.58 -4.05
N ASN A 206 4.31 -19.45 -4.09
CA ASN A 206 3.70 -18.14 -4.17
C ASN A 206 4.18 -17.29 -3.01
N LYS A 207 4.53 -16.06 -3.35
CA LYS A 207 4.89 -15.02 -2.40
C LYS A 207 3.64 -14.28 -1.96
N THR A 208 2.49 -14.95 -1.88
CA THR A 208 1.20 -14.27 -1.77
C THR A 208 1.11 -13.54 -0.45
N GLY A 209 1.50 -14.17 0.66
CA GLY A 209 1.59 -13.49 1.95
C GLY A 209 2.55 -12.29 1.92
N LEU A 210 3.76 -12.46 1.38
CA LEU A 210 4.73 -11.37 1.24
C LEU A 210 4.19 -10.21 0.37
N GLN A 211 3.58 -10.49 -0.78
CA GLN A 211 3.03 -9.48 -1.67
C GLN A 211 1.89 -8.69 -1.00
N ILE A 212 1.02 -9.37 -0.25
CA ILE A 212 -0.03 -8.72 0.54
C ILE A 212 0.60 -7.83 1.62
N LEU A 213 1.59 -8.33 2.36
CA LEU A 213 2.29 -7.53 3.38
C LEU A 213 2.98 -6.30 2.77
N GLN A 214 3.62 -6.44 1.60
CA GLN A 214 4.21 -5.34 0.85
C GLN A 214 3.15 -4.32 0.38
N GLN A 215 1.97 -4.79 -0.02
CA GLN A 215 0.87 -3.90 -0.39
C GLN A 215 0.34 -3.13 0.83
N ILE A 216 0.16 -3.80 1.98
CA ILE A 216 -0.22 -3.15 3.23
C ILE A 216 0.82 -2.12 3.63
N TYR A 217 2.11 -2.45 3.53
CA TYR A 217 3.20 -1.51 3.76
C TYR A 217 3.10 -0.26 2.90
N LYS A 218 2.93 -0.40 1.58
CA LYS A 218 2.76 0.75 0.68
C LYS A 218 1.54 1.60 1.05
N SER A 219 0.42 0.96 1.42
CA SER A 219 -0.78 1.66 1.84
C SER A 219 -0.55 2.42 3.16
N MET A 220 0.20 1.84 4.09
CA MET A 220 0.58 2.47 5.36
C MET A 220 1.58 3.63 5.17
N GLU A 221 2.51 3.54 4.22
CA GLU A 221 3.37 4.69 3.84
C GLU A 221 2.54 5.89 3.37
N GLY A 222 1.42 5.62 2.69
CA GLY A 222 0.46 6.61 2.22
C GLY A 222 -0.56 7.08 3.26
N VAL A 223 -0.44 6.70 4.54
CA VAL A 223 -1.47 7.05 5.54
C VAL A 223 -1.60 8.56 5.75
N PHE A 224 -0.50 9.30 5.62
CA PHE A 224 -0.44 10.76 5.75
C PHE A 224 -0.56 11.50 4.42
N TYR A 225 -1.00 10.84 3.35
CA TYR A 225 -1.08 11.43 2.01
C TYR A 225 -1.96 12.69 1.95
N PHE A 226 -2.99 12.76 2.80
CA PHE A 226 -3.89 13.91 2.94
C PHE A 226 -3.63 14.72 4.22
N ASN A 227 -2.41 14.67 4.77
CA ASN A 227 -2.04 15.44 5.95
C ASN A 227 -2.05 16.95 5.63
N ALA A 228 -2.72 17.72 6.49
CA ALA A 228 -2.78 19.17 6.39
C ALA A 228 -1.75 19.89 7.27
N GLY A 229 -0.98 19.13 8.06
CA GLY A 229 -0.08 19.63 9.10
C GLY A 229 -0.82 20.08 10.36
N ASN A 230 -0.05 20.37 11.41
CA ASN A 230 -0.56 20.88 12.68
C ASN A 230 -0.88 22.39 12.66
N GLY A 231 -0.56 23.08 11.57
CA GLY A 231 -0.78 24.53 11.41
C GLY A 231 0.27 25.42 12.09
N GLU A 232 1.26 24.83 12.74
CA GLU A 232 2.41 25.56 13.32
C GLU A 232 3.50 25.81 12.28
N GLU A 233 3.60 24.92 11.30
CA GLU A 233 4.59 25.01 10.24
C GLU A 233 3.94 25.31 8.88
N MET A 234 4.64 26.10 8.08
CA MET A 234 4.22 26.35 6.71
C MET A 234 4.41 25.09 5.87
N ASP A 235 3.38 24.75 5.14
CA ASP A 235 3.37 23.56 4.31
C ASP A 235 4.20 23.76 3.03
N PRO A 236 4.98 22.76 2.61
CA PRO A 236 5.80 22.85 1.41
C PRO A 236 5.01 23.24 0.14
N TYR A 237 3.77 22.79 -0.01
CA TYR A 237 2.91 23.17 -1.13
C TYR A 237 2.64 24.67 -1.12
N ASP A 238 2.18 25.23 0.00
CA ASP A 238 1.94 26.68 0.10
C ASP A 238 3.25 27.45 -0.11
N SER A 239 4.37 26.99 0.46
CA SER A 239 5.68 27.62 0.27
C SER A 239 6.08 27.65 -1.21
N LEU A 240 5.86 26.56 -1.95
CA LEU A 240 6.13 26.49 -3.38
C LEU A 240 5.24 27.44 -4.18
N GLN A 241 3.93 27.49 -3.89
CA GLN A 241 3.00 28.38 -4.58
C GLN A 241 3.33 29.86 -4.35
N ILE A 242 3.71 30.20 -3.11
CA ILE A 242 4.14 31.56 -2.77
C ILE A 242 5.44 31.92 -3.48
N MET A 243 6.41 31.00 -3.55
CA MET A 243 7.61 31.21 -4.37
C MET A 243 7.28 31.44 -5.84
N GLN A 244 6.41 30.62 -6.44
CA GLN A 244 6.01 30.77 -7.83
C GLN A 244 5.36 32.13 -8.11
N GLN A 245 4.55 32.65 -7.18
CA GLN A 245 3.95 33.97 -7.33
C GLN A 245 5.00 35.08 -7.29
N MET A 246 5.95 35.03 -6.34
CA MET A 246 7.04 36.02 -6.23
C MET A 246 7.93 36.12 -7.50
N PHE A 247 7.99 35.06 -8.32
CA PHE A 247 8.76 35.03 -9.56
C PHE A 247 7.93 35.29 -10.83
N LYS A 248 6.59 35.30 -10.75
CA LYS A 248 5.71 35.69 -11.87
C LYS A 248 5.63 37.21 -12.05
N ASP A 249 5.85 37.96 -10.99
CA ASP A 249 5.73 39.42 -10.95
C ASP A 249 7.08 40.16 -11.16
N LYS A 250 8.10 39.46 -11.72
CA LYS A 250 9.41 40.01 -12.13
C LYS A 250 9.66 39.81 -13.62
#